data_AF-A0A8D5ZNN0-F1
#
_entry.id   AF-A0A8D5ZNN0-F1
#
_cell.length_a   1.000
_cell.length_b   1.000
_cell.length_c   1.000
_cell.angle_alpha   90.00
_cell.angle_beta   90.00
_cell.angle_gamma   90.00
#
_symmetry.space_group_name_H-M   'P 1'
#
loop_
_entity.id
_entity.type
_entity.pdbx_description
1 polymer ?
#
loop_
_entity_poly.entity_id
_entity_poly.type
_entity_poly.pdbx_seq_one_letter_code
_entity_poly.pdbx_strand_id
1 'polypeptide(L)'
;MDTMHHDLRKDIAFIQGMMEGSGQIDQRMEGKVLSRLLTLVDDLIEEVHQSNLRLSELEEYVEAVDEDLNELELLVYDDEEDEDENAGFFEMECPKCGEQVLIDDDIFDDDDTYEVLCPECHTVLLVNDDEPDRDTEETETVQTTHS
;
A
#
# COMPACT_ATOMS: atom_id res chain seq x y z
N MET A 1 -13.39 -19.51 17.72
CA MET A 1 -13.04 -18.46 18.70
C MET A 1 -13.95 -18.50 19.92
N ASP A 2 -15.27 -18.62 19.78
CA ASP A 2 -16.23 -18.67 20.92
C ASP A 2 -16.09 -19.83 21.89
N THR A 3 -15.48 -20.93 21.46
CA THR A 3 -15.26 -22.12 22.30
C THR A 3 -14.41 -21.80 23.53
N MET A 4 -13.37 -20.98 23.39
CA MET A 4 -12.47 -20.63 24.49
C MET A 4 -13.16 -19.77 25.56
N HIS A 5 -13.94 -18.77 25.14
CA HIS A 5 -14.70 -17.92 26.04
C HIS A 5 -15.74 -18.72 26.85
N HIS A 6 -16.44 -19.65 26.20
CA HIS A 6 -17.38 -20.54 26.87
C HIS A 6 -16.71 -21.50 27.86
N ASP A 7 -15.55 -22.07 27.51
CA ASP A 7 -14.83 -22.98 28.39
C ASP A 7 -14.29 -22.25 29.64
N LEU A 8 -13.79 -21.02 29.49
CA LEU A 8 -13.34 -20.20 30.62
C LEU A 8 -14.49 -19.82 31.57
N ARG A 9 -15.68 -19.46 31.05
CA ARG A 9 -16.85 -19.22 31.92
C ARG A 9 -17.27 -20.47 32.69
N LYS A 10 -17.20 -21.65 32.06
CA LYS A 10 -17.49 -22.93 32.74
C LYS A 10 -16.51 -23.19 33.88
N ASP A 11 -15.22 -22.91 33.68
CA ASP A 11 -14.21 -23.07 34.72
C ASP A 11 -14.44 -22.11 35.89
N ILE A 12 -14.81 -20.85 35.62
CA ILE A 12 -15.20 -19.89 36.68
C ILE A 12 -16.40 -20.40 37.46
N ALA A 13 -17.46 -20.82 36.78
CA ALA A 13 -18.67 -21.34 37.43
C ALA A 13 -18.38 -22.60 38.26
N PHE A 14 -17.50 -23.47 37.78
CA PHE A 14 -17.06 -24.65 38.51
C PHE A 14 -16.32 -24.27 39.80
N ILE A 15 -15.37 -23.34 39.74
CA ILE A 15 -14.60 -22.88 40.90
C ILE A 15 -15.52 -22.18 41.92
N GLN A 16 -16.44 -21.33 41.46
CA GLN A 16 -17.43 -20.68 42.32
C GLN A 16 -18.28 -21.72 43.06
N GLY A 17 -18.79 -22.74 42.37
CA GLY A 17 -19.55 -23.82 42.98
C GLY A 17 -18.75 -24.63 44.02
N MET A 18 -17.45 -24.84 43.79
CA MET A 18 -16.57 -25.49 44.77
C MET A 18 -16.39 -24.63 46.04
N MET A 19 -16.29 -23.32 45.90
CA MET A 19 -16.13 -22.39 47.02
C MET A 19 -17.38 -22.37 47.89
N GLU A 20 -18.55 -22.26 47.27
CA GLU A 20 -19.86 -22.27 47.94
C GLU A 20 -20.12 -23.60 48.68
N GLY A 21 -19.74 -24.73 48.08
CA GLY A 21 -19.91 -26.06 48.65
C GLY A 21 -18.98 -26.39 49.84
N SER A 22 -17.90 -25.61 50.02
CA SER A 22 -16.87 -25.87 51.04
C SER A 22 -17.17 -25.24 52.41
N GLY A 23 -18.36 -24.67 52.61
CA GLY A 23 -19.00 -24.37 53.90
C GLY A 23 -18.42 -23.23 54.74
N GLN A 24 -17.12 -22.92 54.64
CA GLN A 24 -16.47 -21.84 55.40
C GLN A 24 -15.44 -21.02 54.60
N ILE A 25 -15.10 -21.40 53.36
CA ILE A 25 -14.08 -20.71 52.57
C ILE A 25 -14.50 -19.25 52.33
N ASP A 26 -15.76 -19.01 51.94
CA ASP A 26 -16.29 -17.67 51.64
C ASP A 26 -16.34 -16.72 52.85
N GLN A 27 -16.30 -17.27 54.06
CA GLN A 27 -16.31 -16.46 55.29
C GLN A 27 -14.90 -15.99 55.69
N ARG A 28 -13.85 -16.63 55.16
CA ARG A 28 -12.46 -16.26 55.42
C ARG A 28 -12.03 -15.11 54.51
N MET A 29 -11.03 -14.34 54.96
CA MET A 29 -10.50 -13.22 54.17
C MET A 29 -9.95 -13.71 52.82
N GLU A 30 -9.31 -14.88 52.82
CA GLU A 30 -8.76 -15.53 51.64
C GLU A 30 -9.86 -15.91 50.63
N GLY A 31 -11.01 -16.40 51.09
CA GLY A 31 -12.14 -16.72 50.21
C GLY A 31 -12.80 -15.47 49.62
N LYS A 32 -12.90 -14.38 50.39
CA LYS A 32 -13.39 -13.09 49.87
C LYS A 32 -12.48 -12.51 48.80
N VAL A 33 -11.16 -12.61 48.99
CA VAL A 33 -10.17 -12.18 47.98
C VAL A 33 -10.29 -13.05 46.72
N LEU A 34 -10.39 -14.37 46.88
CA LEU A 34 -10.54 -15.29 45.75
C LEU A 34 -11.85 -15.06 44.98
N SER A 35 -12.96 -14.82 45.68
CA SER A 35 -14.25 -14.48 45.06
C SER A 35 -14.17 -13.17 44.27
N ARG A 36 -13.50 -12.15 44.83
CA ARG A 36 -13.26 -10.89 44.11
C ARG A 36 -12.38 -11.11 42.88
N LEU A 37 -11.34 -11.94 42.99
CA LEU A 37 -10.48 -12.28 41.86
C LEU A 37 -11.26 -13.00 40.76
N LEU A 38 -12.10 -13.98 41.10
CA LEU A 38 -12.95 -14.69 40.14
C LEU A 38 -13.89 -13.73 39.42
N THR A 39 -14.49 -12.77 40.13
CA THR A 39 -15.34 -11.74 39.52
C THR A 39 -14.54 -10.88 38.53
N LEU A 40 -13.34 -10.43 38.92
CA LEU A 40 -12.49 -9.63 38.03
C LEU A 40 -12.04 -10.41 36.79
N VAL A 41 -11.81 -11.73 36.91
CA VAL A 41 -11.48 -12.58 35.77
C VAL A 41 -12.70 -12.76 34.86
N ASP A 42 -13.90 -12.90 35.42
CA ASP A 42 -15.15 -12.98 34.63
C ASP A 42 -15.38 -11.67 33.84
N ASP A 43 -15.21 -10.52 34.49
CA ASP A 43 -15.26 -9.21 33.85
C ASP A 43 -14.23 -9.10 32.70
N LEU A 44 -13.00 -9.58 32.93
CA LEU A 44 -11.94 -9.58 31.91
C LEU A 44 -12.28 -10.49 30.73
N ILE A 45 -12.87 -11.65 30.98
CA ILE A 45 -13.30 -12.59 29.92
C ILE A 45 -14.36 -11.93 29.03
N GLU A 46 -15.31 -11.20 29.62
CA GLU A 46 -16.34 -10.48 28.87
C GLU A 46 -15.73 -9.34 28.04
N GLU A 47 -14.89 -8.49 28.63
CA GLU A 47 -14.24 -7.38 27.90
C GLU A 47 -13.35 -7.87 26.73
N VAL A 48 -12.65 -8.99 26.93
CA VAL A 48 -11.85 -9.63 25.87
C VAL A 48 -12.76 -10.21 24.79
N HIS A 49 -13.89 -10.84 25.15
CA HIS A 49 -14.84 -11.34 24.17
C HIS A 49 -15.44 -10.22 23.32
N GLN A 50 -15.87 -9.12 23.94
CA GLN A 50 -16.36 -7.94 23.23
C GLN A 50 -15.30 -7.32 22.31
N SER A 51 -14.04 -7.29 22.75
CA SER A 51 -12.93 -6.80 21.92
C SER A 51 -12.71 -7.69 20.69
N ASN A 52 -12.78 -9.02 20.84
CA ASN A 52 -12.65 -9.95 19.72
C ASN A 52 -13.80 -9.82 18.71
N LEU A 53 -15.04 -9.57 19.17
CA LEU A 53 -16.16 -9.31 18.26
C LEU A 53 -15.91 -8.06 17.41
N ARG A 54 -15.44 -6.97 18.02
CA ARG A 54 -15.09 -5.75 17.28
C ARG A 54 -13.92 -5.95 16.34
N LEU A 55 -12.93 -6.77 16.70
CA LEU A 55 -11.83 -7.13 15.80
C LEU A 55 -12.34 -7.91 14.59
N SER A 56 -13.23 -8.89 14.80
CA SER A 56 -13.86 -9.63 13.69
C SER A 56 -14.63 -8.70 12.76
N GLU A 57 -15.38 -7.74 13.29
CA GLU A 57 -16.06 -6.72 12.48
C GLU A 57 -15.06 -5.88 11.68
N LEU A 58 -13.94 -5.48 12.29
CA LEU A 58 -12.87 -4.74 11.61
C LEU A 58 -12.17 -5.56 10.52
N GLU A 59 -11.98 -6.86 10.74
CA GLU A 59 -11.44 -7.77 9.72
C GLU A 59 -12.36 -7.78 8.48
N GLU A 60 -13.68 -7.89 8.67
CA GLU A 60 -14.66 -7.79 7.58
C GLU A 60 -14.60 -6.43 6.87
N TYR A 61 -14.46 -5.31 7.60
CA TYR A 61 -14.29 -3.99 6.98
C TYR A 61 -13.00 -3.88 6.17
N VAL A 62 -11.91 -4.47 6.66
CA VAL A 62 -10.62 -4.44 5.95
C VAL A 62 -10.68 -5.30 4.69
N GLU A 63 -11.33 -6.46 4.74
CA GLU A 63 -11.58 -7.29 3.55
C GLU A 63 -12.40 -6.53 2.51
N ALA A 64 -13.45 -5.80 2.92
CA ALA A 64 -14.23 -4.97 2.00
C ALA A 64 -13.39 -3.85 1.37
N VAL A 65 -12.52 -3.20 2.14
CA VAL A 65 -11.62 -2.16 1.61
C VAL A 65 -10.60 -2.77 0.63
N ASP A 66 -10.08 -3.96 0.91
CA ASP A 66 -9.17 -4.67 0.02
C ASP A 66 -9.84 -4.99 -1.32
N GLU A 67 -11.09 -5.46 -1.30
CA GLU A 67 -11.91 -5.71 -2.49
C GLU A 67 -12.14 -4.41 -3.30
N ASP A 68 -12.56 -3.33 -2.64
CA ASP A 68 -12.76 -2.01 -3.28
C ASP A 68 -11.46 -1.50 -3.94
N LEU A 69 -10.31 -1.66 -3.28
CA LEU A 69 -9.01 -1.25 -3.83
C LEU A 69 -8.60 -2.12 -5.02
N ASN A 70 -8.85 -3.42 -4.96
CA ASN A 70 -8.60 -4.32 -6.09
C ASN A 70 -9.49 -3.97 -7.31
N GLU A 71 -10.74 -3.56 -7.10
CA GLU A 71 -11.59 -3.06 -8.18
C GLU A 71 -11.00 -1.79 -8.83
N LEU A 72 -10.47 -0.86 -8.02
CA LEU A 72 -9.78 0.32 -8.54
C LEU A 72 -8.49 -0.02 -9.28
N GLU A 73 -7.73 -1.00 -8.78
CA GLU A 73 -6.53 -1.50 -9.46
C GLU A 73 -6.88 -2.03 -10.85
N LEU A 74 -7.92 -2.86 -10.95
CA LEU A 74 -8.39 -3.34 -12.24
C LEU A 74 -8.87 -2.18 -13.14
N LEU A 75 -9.64 -1.23 -12.63
CA LEU A 75 -10.07 -0.09 -13.45
C LEU A 75 -8.93 0.80 -13.96
N VAL A 76 -7.81 0.88 -13.24
CA VAL A 76 -6.67 1.72 -13.60
C VAL A 76 -5.64 0.97 -14.44
N TYR A 77 -5.41 -0.30 -14.15
CA TYR A 77 -4.32 -1.09 -14.75
C TYR A 77 -4.79 -2.19 -15.73
N ASP A 78 -6.06 -2.59 -15.72
CA ASP A 78 -6.61 -3.64 -16.62
C ASP A 78 -7.08 -3.06 -17.98
N ASP A 79 -7.11 -1.73 -18.13
CA ASP A 79 -7.29 -1.05 -19.44
C ASP A 79 -5.94 -0.92 -20.21
N GLU A 80 -4.81 -1.42 -19.67
CA GLU A 80 -3.48 -1.38 -20.31
C GLU A 80 -2.95 -2.76 -20.75
N GLU A 81 -3.80 -3.78 -20.92
CA GLU A 81 -3.38 -5.08 -21.53
C GLU A 81 -3.51 -5.14 -23.06
N ASP A 82 -3.81 -4.02 -23.74
CA ASP A 82 -3.84 -3.93 -25.21
C ASP A 82 -3.26 -2.59 -25.73
N GLU A 83 -2.14 -2.09 -25.19
CA GLU A 83 -1.26 -1.17 -25.93
C GLU A 83 0.18 -1.23 -25.39
N ASP A 84 0.94 -2.17 -25.96
CA ASP A 84 2.39 -2.01 -26.14
C ASP A 84 2.63 -0.58 -26.66
N GLU A 85 3.50 0.16 -25.96
CA GLU A 85 4.02 1.50 -26.31
C GLU A 85 3.18 2.70 -25.83
N ASN A 86 3.65 3.30 -24.73
CA ASN A 86 3.59 4.74 -24.41
C ASN A 86 2.51 5.19 -23.41
N ALA A 87 2.80 5.00 -22.12
CA ALA A 87 2.11 5.68 -21.02
C ALA A 87 2.41 7.19 -21.02
N GLY A 88 2.12 7.93 -22.11
CA GLY A 88 2.30 9.39 -22.22
C GLY A 88 3.68 9.93 -21.85
N PHE A 89 4.70 9.07 -21.73
CA PHE A 89 6.06 9.44 -21.42
C PHE A 89 7.04 8.56 -22.20
N PHE A 90 8.06 9.17 -22.81
CA PHE A 90 9.21 8.45 -23.35
C PHE A 90 10.49 8.71 -22.53
N GLU A 91 11.35 7.70 -22.45
CA GLU A 91 12.62 7.75 -21.72
C GLU A 91 13.81 7.96 -22.68
N MET A 92 14.73 8.87 -22.31
CA MET A 92 16.00 9.03 -23.03
C MET A 92 17.19 9.27 -22.10
N GLU A 93 18.37 8.79 -22.49
CA GLU A 93 19.62 9.04 -21.77
C GLU A 93 20.28 10.35 -22.25
N CYS A 94 20.63 11.22 -21.32
CA CYS A 94 21.33 12.46 -21.64
C CYS A 94 22.74 12.16 -22.19
N PRO A 95 23.09 12.59 -23.41
CA PRO A 95 24.37 12.25 -24.05
C PRO A 95 25.59 12.88 -23.36
N LYS A 96 25.37 13.86 -22.48
CA LYS A 96 26.46 14.59 -21.80
C LYS A 96 26.76 14.05 -20.40
N CYS A 97 25.73 13.66 -19.64
CA CYS A 97 25.90 13.24 -18.25
C CYS A 97 25.44 11.81 -17.95
N GLY A 98 24.77 11.15 -18.90
CA GLY A 98 24.27 9.78 -18.74
C GLY A 98 23.03 9.66 -17.86
N GLU A 99 22.41 10.79 -17.48
CA GLU A 99 21.19 10.80 -16.67
C GLU A 99 20.00 10.34 -17.50
N GLN A 100 19.14 9.49 -16.93
CA GLN A 100 17.89 9.08 -17.56
C GLN A 100 16.84 10.18 -17.36
N VAL A 101 16.25 10.65 -18.46
CA VAL A 101 15.25 11.72 -18.46
C VAL A 101 13.94 11.18 -19.00
N LEU A 102 12.89 11.35 -18.23
CA LEU A 102 11.50 11.07 -18.59
C LEU A 102 10.88 12.33 -19.17
N ILE A 103 10.26 12.21 -20.34
CA ILE A 103 9.70 13.32 -21.09
C ILE A 103 8.25 12.99 -21.43
N ASP A 104 7.35 13.92 -21.10
CA ASP A 104 5.91 13.82 -21.35
C ASP A 104 5.62 13.99 -22.84
N ASP A 105 4.82 13.11 -23.42
CA ASP A 105 4.48 13.15 -24.85
C ASP A 105 3.51 14.29 -25.20
N ASP A 106 2.77 14.81 -24.21
CA ASP A 106 1.87 15.94 -24.40
C ASP A 106 2.63 17.18 -24.94
N ILE A 107 3.96 17.28 -24.73
CA ILE A 107 4.78 18.39 -25.26
C ILE A 107 4.87 18.40 -26.79
N PHE A 108 4.57 17.28 -27.45
CA PHE A 108 4.57 17.16 -28.91
C PHE A 108 3.20 17.46 -29.53
N ASP A 109 2.14 17.49 -28.71
CA ASP A 109 0.77 17.72 -29.18
C ASP A 109 0.42 19.22 -29.26
N ASP A 110 1.22 20.08 -28.63
CA ASP A 110 1.06 21.53 -28.66
C ASP A 110 1.87 22.17 -29.81
N ASP A 111 1.25 23.06 -30.60
CA ASP A 111 1.86 23.84 -31.72
C ASP A 111 2.97 24.84 -31.26
N ASP A 112 3.35 24.81 -29.98
CA ASP A 112 4.34 25.72 -29.38
C ASP A 112 5.74 25.06 -29.36
N THR A 113 6.78 25.87 -29.57
CA THR A 113 8.15 25.35 -29.60
C THR A 113 8.73 25.16 -28.19
N TYR A 114 8.91 23.91 -27.79
CA TYR A 114 9.45 23.53 -26.49
C TYR A 114 10.87 22.97 -26.59
N GLU A 115 11.77 23.46 -25.73
CA GLU A 115 13.12 22.89 -25.54
C GLU A 115 13.15 22.04 -24.27
N VAL A 116 13.39 20.73 -24.42
CA VAL A 116 13.56 19.83 -23.28
C VAL A 116 15.00 19.89 -22.79
N LEU A 117 15.21 20.27 -21.53
CA LEU A 117 16.53 20.37 -20.91
C LEU A 117 16.77 19.21 -19.95
N CYS A 118 17.97 18.65 -19.97
CA CYS A 118 18.40 17.69 -18.96
C CYS A 118 18.41 18.36 -17.55
N PRO A 119 17.79 17.76 -16.53
CA PRO A 119 17.70 18.36 -15.19
C PRO A 119 19.06 18.47 -14.49
N GLU A 120 20.01 17.58 -14.81
CA GLU A 120 21.31 17.55 -14.14
C GLU A 120 22.31 18.51 -14.80
N CYS A 121 22.38 18.54 -16.13
CA CYS A 121 23.42 19.28 -16.84
C CYS A 121 22.91 20.41 -17.75
N HIS A 122 21.60 20.66 -17.74
CA HIS A 122 20.88 21.68 -18.52
C HIS A 122 21.24 21.67 -20.01
N THR A 123 21.59 20.50 -20.54
CA THR A 123 21.85 20.32 -21.96
C THR A 123 20.53 20.11 -22.66
N VAL A 124 20.32 20.79 -23.77
CA VAL A 124 19.16 20.60 -24.64
C VAL A 124 19.17 19.17 -25.15
N LEU A 125 18.11 18.45 -24.86
CA LEU A 125 17.90 17.08 -25.29
C LEU A 125 17.12 17.07 -26.61
N LEU A 126 16.03 17.85 -26.68
CA LEU A 126 15.11 17.90 -27.81
C LEU A 126 14.51 19.30 -27.96
N VAL A 127 14.13 19.64 -29.19
CA VAL A 127 13.36 20.84 -29.54
C VAL A 127 12.19 20.39 -30.40
N ASN A 128 10.96 20.66 -29.97
CA ASN A 128 9.78 20.43 -30.80
C ASN A 128 9.60 21.65 -31.73
N ASP A 129 10.18 21.62 -32.93
CA ASP A 129 10.04 22.69 -33.94
C ASP A 129 9.15 22.21 -35.10
N ASP A 130 7.87 22.62 -35.10
CA ASP A 130 6.92 22.42 -36.21
C ASP A 130 7.14 23.40 -37.38
N GLU A 131 8.38 23.58 -37.82
CA GLU A 131 8.69 24.30 -39.07
C GLU A 131 8.95 23.28 -40.20
N PRO A 132 7.99 23.05 -41.13
CA PRO A 132 8.28 22.26 -42.31
C PRO A 132 9.01 23.16 -43.30
N ASP A 133 10.35 23.13 -43.38
CA ASP A 133 11.03 23.41 -44.65
C ASP A 133 12.58 23.31 -44.70
N ARG A 134 13.01 22.68 -45.80
CA ARG A 134 14.11 23.04 -46.74
C ARG A 134 15.49 22.38 -46.61
N ASP A 135 15.79 21.61 -47.66
CA ASP A 135 17.12 21.16 -48.08
C ASP A 135 18.23 22.21 -47.89
N THR A 136 19.31 21.83 -47.20
CA THR A 136 20.64 22.40 -47.43
C THR A 136 21.71 21.30 -47.44
N GLU A 137 22.03 20.88 -48.66
CA GLU A 137 23.36 20.69 -49.26
C GLU A 137 24.48 19.95 -48.47
N GLU A 138 24.96 18.88 -49.11
CA GLU A 138 26.28 18.27 -48.89
C GLU A 138 27.41 19.32 -48.98
N THR A 139 28.34 19.31 -48.00
CA THR A 139 29.75 19.62 -48.26
C THR A 139 30.69 18.65 -47.54
N GLU A 140 31.20 17.70 -48.33
CA GLU A 140 32.56 17.18 -48.43
C GLU A 140 33.54 17.16 -47.22
N THR A 141 33.95 15.92 -46.91
CA THR A 141 35.33 15.43 -46.70
C THR A 141 36.27 16.08 -45.66
N VAL A 142 36.70 15.25 -44.71
CA VAL A 142 38.14 15.02 -44.48
C VAL A 142 38.41 13.53 -44.47
N GLN A 143 38.78 12.99 -45.62
CA GLN A 143 39.60 11.79 -45.68
C GLN A 143 41.01 12.18 -45.23
N THR A 144 41.56 11.50 -44.23
CA THR A 144 43.01 11.27 -44.21
C THR A 144 43.28 9.89 -43.64
N THR A 145 43.30 8.91 -44.53
CA THR A 145 44.08 7.69 -44.34
C THR A 145 45.48 7.93 -44.89
N HIS A 146 46.52 7.77 -44.09
CA HIS A 146 47.74 7.11 -44.59
C HIS A 146 48.64 6.57 -43.47
N SER A 147 48.89 5.26 -43.59
CA SER A 147 50.04 4.46 -43.14
C SER A 147 50.26 4.16 -41.66
#